data_AF-A0A935EKL9-F1
#
_entry.id   AF-A0A935EKL9-F1
#
_cell.length_a   1.000
_cell.length_b   1.000
_cell.length_c   1.000
_cell.angle_alpha   90.00
_cell.angle_beta   90.00
_cell.angle_gamma   90.00
#
_symmetry.space_group_name_H-M   'P 1'
#
loop_
_entity.id
_entity.type
_entity.pdbx_description
1 polymer ?
#
loop_
_entity_poly.entity_id
_entity_poly.type
_entity_poly.pdbx_seq_one_letter_code
_entity_poly.pdbx_strand_id
1 'polypeptide(L)'
;MISRFGRLLIWLGSLALVLLANLIAPISILRGGARGWAVVQSNDMALNAALGGSPREYISTRCARARAAGKWWGRLMCRLIDAADPGHCDRFLRH
;
A
#
# COMPACT_ATOMS: atom_id res chain seq x y z
N MET A 1 -19.17 16.94 -12.20
CA MET A 1 -19.25 16.01 -11.04
C MET A 1 -19.55 14.62 -11.58
N ILE A 2 -18.71 13.61 -11.31
CA ILE A 2 -18.91 12.24 -11.85
C ILE A 2 -20.09 11.58 -11.13
N SER A 3 -21.04 11.02 -11.89
CA SER A 3 -22.22 10.30 -11.37
C SER A 3 -21.82 9.05 -10.58
N ARG A 4 -22.70 8.54 -9.71
CA ARG A 4 -22.45 7.29 -8.98
C ARG A 4 -22.11 6.13 -9.92
N PHE A 5 -22.88 6.02 -11.00
CA PHE A 5 -22.65 5.04 -12.06
C PHE A 5 -21.29 5.25 -12.75
N GLY A 6 -20.93 6.50 -13.08
CA GLY A 6 -19.63 6.81 -13.67
C GLY A 6 -18.46 6.43 -12.74
N ARG A 7 -18.59 6.65 -11.43
CA ARG A 7 -17.57 6.23 -10.45
C ARG A 7 -17.40 4.71 -10.40
N LEU A 8 -18.51 3.96 -10.47
CA LEU A 8 -18.48 2.50 -10.51
C LEU A 8 -17.82 1.97 -11.78
N LEU A 9 -18.12 2.57 -12.94
CA LEU A 9 -17.46 2.19 -14.20
C LEU A 9 -15.94 2.46 -14.15
N ILE A 10 -15.53 3.62 -13.64
CA ILE A 10 -14.11 3.94 -13.48
C ILE A 10 -13.44 2.98 -12.50
N TRP A 11 -14.11 2.66 -11.39
CA TRP A 11 -13.62 1.68 -10.43
C TRP A 11 -13.44 0.30 -11.08
N LEU A 12 -14.44 -0.20 -11.82
CA LEU A 12 -14.34 -1.46 -12.56
C LEU A 12 -13.19 -1.44 -13.59
N GLY A 13 -13.07 -0.35 -14.35
CA GLY A 13 -11.96 -0.19 -15.30
C GLY A 13 -10.60 -0.19 -14.60
N SER A 14 -10.50 0.44 -13.43
CA SER A 14 -9.27 0.44 -12.63
C SER A 14 -8.87 -0.95 -12.14
N LEU A 15 -9.84 -1.82 -11.82
CA LEU A 15 -9.56 -3.21 -11.43
C LEU A 15 -8.88 -3.99 -12.55
N ALA A 16 -9.32 -3.81 -13.80
CA ALA A 16 -8.69 -4.46 -14.95
C ALA A 16 -7.24 -3.99 -15.14
N LEU A 17 -6.97 -2.69 -14.95
CA LEU A 17 -5.62 -2.14 -15.03
C LEU A 17 -4.71 -2.66 -13.90
N VAL A 18 -5.23 -2.71 -12.66
CA VAL A 18 -4.51 -3.25 -11.50
C VAL A 18 -4.21 -4.73 -11.69
N LEU A 19 -5.16 -5.51 -12.20
CA LEU A 19 -4.95 -6.92 -12.53
C LEU A 19 -3.79 -7.08 -13.52
N LEU A 20 -3.83 -6.35 -14.64
CA LEU A 20 -2.77 -6.40 -15.64
C LEU A 20 -1.41 -6.01 -15.05
N ALA A 21 -1.35 -4.94 -14.25
CA ALA A 21 -0.13 -4.50 -13.59
C ALA A 21 0.44 -5.59 -12.66
N ASN A 22 -0.42 -6.29 -11.90
CA ASN A 22 -0.01 -7.37 -11.00
C ASN A 22 0.38 -8.67 -11.73
N LEU A 23 -0.07 -8.88 -12.97
CA LEU A 23 0.43 -9.97 -13.82
C LEU A 23 1.83 -9.67 -14.38
N ILE A 24 2.11 -8.39 -14.67
CA ILE A 24 3.40 -7.95 -15.24
C ILE A 24 4.47 -7.79 -14.14
N ALA A 25 4.10 -7.33 -12.94
CA ALA A 25 5.03 -6.99 -11.87
C ALA A 25 5.98 -8.13 -11.47
N PRO A 26 5.52 -9.40 -11.30
CA PRO A 26 6.41 -10.52 -10.95
C PRO A 26 7.52 -10.73 -11.99
N ILE A 27 7.19 -10.58 -13.28
CA ILE A 27 8.17 -10.70 -14.37
C ILE A 27 9.24 -9.60 -14.24
N SER A 28 8.85 -8.36 -13.92
CA SER A 28 9.80 -7.28 -13.67
C SER A 28 10.68 -7.57 -12.44
N ILE A 29 10.10 -8.11 -11.36
CA ILE A 29 10.81 -8.43 -10.12
C ILE A 29 11.86 -9.52 -10.38
N LEU A 30 11.49 -10.60 -11.06
CA LEU A 30 12.39 -11.71 -11.40
C LEU A 30 13.55 -11.28 -12.32
N ARG A 31 13.35 -10.22 -13.11
CA ARG A 31 14.38 -9.63 -13.97
C ARG A 31 15.21 -8.53 -13.30
N GLY A 32 15.03 -8.30 -11.99
CA GLY A 32 15.74 -7.25 -11.25
C GLY A 32 15.31 -5.82 -11.61
N GLY A 33 14.18 -5.65 -12.30
CA GLY A 33 13.68 -4.34 -12.71
C GLY A 33 12.91 -3.63 -11.59
N ALA A 34 13.25 -2.37 -11.32
CA ALA A 34 12.64 -1.55 -10.26
C ALA A 34 11.12 -1.29 -10.43
N ARG A 35 10.57 -1.47 -11.64
CA ARG A 35 9.17 -1.17 -11.97
C ARG A 35 8.18 -2.08 -11.23
N GLY A 36 8.51 -3.34 -11.04
CA GLY A 36 7.65 -4.27 -10.30
C GLY A 36 7.46 -3.85 -8.84
N TRP A 37 8.50 -3.27 -8.23
CA TRP A 37 8.41 -2.73 -6.87
C TRP A 37 7.50 -1.51 -6.75
N ALA A 38 7.43 -0.68 -7.80
CA ALA A 38 6.49 0.44 -7.84
C ALA A 38 5.02 -0.04 -7.82
N VAL A 39 4.72 -1.17 -8.44
CA VAL A 39 3.36 -1.76 -8.40
C VAL A 39 3.01 -2.21 -6.98
N VAL A 40 3.92 -2.88 -6.28
CA VAL A 40 3.73 -3.30 -4.88
C VAL A 40 3.42 -2.10 -3.98
N GLN A 41 4.22 -1.03 -4.10
CA GLN A 41 4.00 0.23 -3.36
C GLN A 41 2.65 0.86 -3.70
N SER A 42 2.22 0.83 -4.97
CA SER A 42 0.93 1.38 -5.37
C SER A 42 -0.26 0.60 -4.80
N ASN A 43 -0.16 -0.73 -4.72
CA ASN A 43 -1.18 -1.58 -4.10
C ASN A 43 -1.32 -1.29 -2.60
N ASP A 44 -0.20 -1.07 -1.92
CA ASP A 44 -0.18 -0.70 -0.49
C ASP A 44 -0.93 0.62 -0.25
N MET A 45 -0.60 1.67 -1.01
CA MET A 45 -1.31 2.96 -0.93
C MET A 45 -2.80 2.83 -1.28
N ALA A 46 -3.14 2.00 -2.28
CA ALA A 46 -4.53 1.76 -2.67
C ALA A 46 -5.33 1.10 -1.53
N LEU A 47 -4.76 0.09 -0.88
CA LEU A 47 -5.39 -0.54 0.28
C LEU A 47 -5.46 0.43 1.47
N ASN A 48 -4.42 1.24 1.71
CA ASN A 48 -4.49 2.27 2.75
C ASN A 48 -5.66 3.23 2.52
N ALA A 49 -5.81 3.74 1.29
CA ALA A 49 -6.90 4.63 0.91
C ALA A 49 -8.28 3.97 1.10
N ALA A 50 -8.42 2.70 0.70
CA ALA A 50 -9.65 1.93 0.91
C ALA A 50 -10.01 1.77 2.40
N LEU A 51 -9.00 1.67 3.27
CA LEU A 51 -9.14 1.62 4.74
C LEU A 51 -9.24 3.03 5.38
N GLY A 52 -9.57 4.05 4.61
CA GLY A 52 -9.76 5.44 5.07
C GLY A 52 -8.46 6.20 5.34
N GLY A 53 -7.32 5.71 4.86
CA GLY A 53 -6.03 6.39 4.91
C GLY A 53 -5.83 7.36 3.75
N SER A 54 -4.66 8.01 3.71
CA SER A 54 -4.30 8.91 2.61
C SER A 54 -3.87 8.11 1.36
N PRO A 55 -4.27 8.53 0.14
CA PRO A 55 -3.88 7.88 -1.12
C PRO A 55 -2.41 8.05 -1.49
N ARG A 56 -1.63 8.78 -0.68
CA ARG A 56 -0.19 8.99 -0.83
C ARG A 56 0.61 8.45 0.36
N GLU A 57 -0.03 7.64 1.20
CA GLU A 57 0.58 7.08 2.42
C GLU A 57 0.52 5.55 2.33
N TYR A 58 1.64 4.91 2.67
CA TYR A 58 1.76 3.47 2.83
C TYR A 58 1.07 2.99 4.12
N ILE A 59 0.54 1.76 4.14
CA ILE A 59 -0.02 1.19 5.37
C ILE A 59 1.04 1.13 6.46
N SER A 60 2.28 0.77 6.10
CA SER A 60 3.39 0.71 7.06
C SER A 60 3.68 2.05 7.73
N THR A 61 3.67 3.16 6.98
CA THR A 61 3.81 4.52 7.53
C THR A 61 2.65 4.85 8.49
N ARG A 62 1.41 4.51 8.10
CA ARG A 62 0.23 4.69 8.97
C ARG A 62 0.34 3.86 10.25
N CYS A 63 0.81 2.62 10.16
CA CYS A 63 1.04 1.74 11.31
C CYS A 63 2.12 2.31 12.24
N ALA A 64 3.22 2.81 11.68
CA ALA A 64 4.30 3.44 12.45
C ALA A 64 3.80 4.66 13.22
N ARG A 65 3.04 5.56 12.57
CA ARG A 65 2.40 6.71 13.23
C ARG A 65 1.41 6.29 14.32
N ALA A 66 0.61 5.25 14.07
CA ALA A 66 -0.32 4.74 15.06
C ALA A 66 0.37 4.12 16.27
N ARG A 67 1.46 3.37 16.06
CA ARG A 67 2.33 2.85 17.12
C ARG A 67 2.93 4.00 17.94
N ALA A 68 3.45 5.04 17.28
CA ALA A 68 4.01 6.23 17.94
C ALA A 68 2.95 6.97 18.78
N ALA A 69 1.70 7.02 18.29
CA ALA A 69 0.57 7.56 19.04
C ALA A 69 0.02 6.60 20.12
N GLY A 70 0.71 5.50 20.44
CA GLY A 70 0.31 4.56 21.49
C GLY A 70 -0.86 3.63 21.15
N LYS A 71 -1.33 3.61 19.89
CA LYS A 71 -2.48 2.77 19.48
C LYS A 71 -2.07 1.29 19.42
N TRP A 72 -2.83 0.42 20.07
CA TRP A 72 -2.54 -1.01 20.19
C TRP A 72 -2.45 -1.70 18.82
N TRP A 73 -3.34 -1.36 17.88
CA TRP A 73 -3.35 -1.96 16.55
C TRP A 73 -2.11 -1.58 15.74
N GLY A 74 -1.57 -0.37 15.93
CA GLY A 74 -0.33 0.06 15.28
C GLY A 74 0.86 -0.78 15.74
N ARG A 75 0.91 -1.09 17.04
CA ARG A 75 1.93 -1.98 17.60
C ARG A 75 1.82 -3.41 17.07
N LEU A 76 0.60 -3.95 16.98
CA LEU A 76 0.36 -5.28 16.42
C LEU A 76 0.78 -5.36 14.95
N MET A 77 0.35 -4.40 14.13
CA MET A 77 0.69 -4.37 12.71
C MET A 77 2.20 -4.18 12.49
N CYS A 78 2.84 -3.27 13.22
CA CYS A 78 4.29 -3.10 13.10
C CYS A 78 5.07 -4.37 13.49
N ARG A 79 4.62 -5.15 14.48
CA ARG A 79 5.24 -6.46 14.77
C ARG A 79 5.12 -7.44 13.61
N LEU A 80 3.98 -7.48 12.92
CA LEU A 80 3.79 -8.35 11.75
C LEU A 80 4.68 -7.92 10.58
N ILE A 81 4.78 -6.61 10.33
CA ILE A 81 5.62 -6.07 9.26
C ILE A 81 7.10 -6.26 9.58
N ASP A 82 7.52 -5.98 10.82
CA ASP A 82 8.91 -6.14 11.27
C ASP A 82 9.36 -7.61 11.25
N ALA A 83 8.43 -8.58 11.27
CA ALA A 83 8.76 -10.00 11.08
C ALA A 83 9.19 -10.32 9.64
N ALA A 84 8.70 -9.56 8.65
CA ALA A 84 9.08 -9.71 7.24
C ALA A 84 10.28 -8.80 6.86
N ASP A 85 10.33 -7.59 7.41
CA ASP A 85 11.41 -6.62 7.20
C ASP A 85 11.78 -5.96 8.54
N PRO A 86 12.82 -6.44 9.24
CA PRO A 86 13.17 -5.95 10.57
C PRO A 86 13.36 -4.42 10.63
N GLY A 87 12.69 -3.78 11.58
CA GLY A 87 12.79 -2.33 11.79
C GLY A 87 12.16 -1.49 10.66
N HIS A 88 11.24 -2.07 9.89
CA HIS A 88 10.54 -1.40 8.80
C HIS A 88 9.74 -0.19 9.31
N CYS A 89 8.92 -0.37 10.35
CA CYS A 89 8.14 0.75 10.91
C CYS A 89 9.02 1.88 11.45
N ASP A 90 10.15 1.53 12.07
CA ASP A 90 11.04 2.53 12.69
C ASP A 90 11.82 3.35 11.65
N ARG A 91 11.96 2.88 10.40
CA ARG A 91 12.54 3.68 9.30
C ARG A 91 11.65 4.86 8.91
N PHE A 92 10.32 4.71 8.99
CA PHE A 92 9.37 5.77 8.62
C PHE A 92 9.21 6.88 9.65
N LEU A 93 9.70 6.69 10.88
CA LEU A 93 9.60 7.68 11.97
C LEU A 93 10.86 8.54 12.12
N ARG A 94 11.92 8.29 11.32
CA ARG A 94 13.23 8.96 11.45
C ARG A 94 13.41 10.18 10.53
N HIS A 95 12.34 10.63 9.89
CA HIS A 95 12.28 11.79 8.99
C HIS A 95 11.03 12.60 9.30
#